data_AF-A0A8X8B1J5-F1
#
_entry.id   AF-A0A8X8B1J5-F1
#
_cell.length_a   1.000
_cell.length_b   1.000
_cell.length_c   1.000
_cell.angle_alpha   90.00
_cell.angle_beta   90.00
_cell.angle_gamma   90.00
#
_symmetry.space_group_name_H-M   'P 1'
#
loop_
_entity.id
_entity.type
_entity.pdbx_description
1 polymer ?
#
loop_
_entity_poly.entity_id
_entity_poly.type
_entity_poly.pdbx_seq_one_letter_code
_entity_poly.pdbx_strand_id
1 'polypeptide(L)'
;MILGESSSGRGKRWGHTCNAVKGGTFLYVFGGYNTDNYRTNQVHLFDAAKQIWTQPMISGTPPPPRDSHSCTTVGDNLIVFGGTDGIKFLNDLYILDTLLWGEAPVPRDGHSATLVSKRPFVFGGCDEIYYNDLYILNTGNNRHVWKRAATIGCPPSVRDSHTCSSWKNKIVVIGGEDKQDYYLSDVHILDTDTFTWKELDTSGKLLTPRAGHVTVSLGRNLYVFGGFTDAQNLYDDLYVLDLDTCVWSKVLTIRVDT
;
A
#
# COMPACT_ATOMS: atom_id res chain seq x y z
N MET A 1 7.39 -4.98 38.75
CA MET A 1 6.25 -4.03 38.86
C MET A 1 6.74 -2.67 38.36
N ILE A 2 6.50 -2.36 37.09
CA ILE A 2 6.45 -1.00 36.56
C ILE A 2 5.24 -1.02 35.62
N LEU A 3 4.19 -0.33 36.03
CA LEU A 3 2.94 -0.16 35.28
C LEU A 3 3.21 0.90 34.21
N GLY A 4 3.13 0.51 32.94
CA GLY A 4 3.29 1.38 31.78
C GLY A 4 2.03 1.38 30.92
N GLU A 5 1.26 2.45 31.07
CA GLU A 5 0.20 2.98 30.20
C GLU A 5 -0.98 2.06 29.83
N SER A 6 -2.14 2.48 30.33
CA SER A 6 -3.47 1.96 30.05
C SER A 6 -3.70 1.73 28.55
N SER A 7 -4.15 0.53 28.18
CA SER A 7 -4.90 0.32 26.95
C SER A 7 -6.17 1.19 27.01
N SER A 8 -6.10 2.43 26.55
CA SER A 8 -7.26 3.31 26.52
C SER A 8 -8.28 2.68 25.57
N GLY A 9 -9.41 2.26 26.13
CA GLY A 9 -10.59 1.95 25.31
C GLY A 9 -10.87 3.13 24.39
N ARG A 10 -11.44 2.87 23.21
CA ARG A 10 -11.58 3.82 22.09
C ARG A 10 -12.59 4.93 22.30
N GLY A 11 -12.50 5.62 23.43
CA GLY A 11 -13.40 6.66 23.89
C GLY A 11 -14.71 6.10 24.44
N LYS A 12 -15.16 6.65 25.57
CA LYS A 12 -16.49 6.38 26.13
C LYS A 12 -17.54 7.01 25.20
N ARG A 13 -18.54 6.23 24.79
CA ARG A 13 -19.59 6.68 23.85
C ARG A 13 -20.91 5.92 24.04
N TRP A 14 -22.03 6.52 23.63
CA TRP A 14 -23.35 5.87 23.55
C TRP A 14 -24.02 6.14 22.19
N GLY A 15 -25.13 5.46 21.91
CA GLY A 15 -25.82 5.58 20.62
C GLY A 15 -24.98 5.11 19.42
N HIS A 16 -23.92 4.33 19.66
CA HIS A 16 -23.13 3.69 18.61
C HIS A 16 -23.78 2.36 18.22
N THR A 17 -23.35 1.79 17.10
CA THR A 17 -23.69 0.41 16.74
C THR A 17 -22.47 -0.49 16.85
N CYS A 18 -22.70 -1.78 17.12
CA CYS A 18 -21.68 -2.81 17.18
C CYS A 18 -22.16 -4.03 16.39
N ASN A 19 -21.40 -4.43 15.37
CA ASN A 19 -21.82 -5.44 14.41
C ASN A 19 -20.73 -6.48 14.19
N ALA A 20 -21.10 -7.75 14.28
CA ALA A 20 -20.22 -8.87 14.03
C ALA A 20 -20.17 -9.21 12.53
N VAL A 21 -18.98 -9.30 11.95
CA VAL A 21 -18.76 -9.76 10.57
C VAL A 21 -17.83 -10.97 10.55
N LYS A 22 -17.71 -11.64 9.39
CA LYS A 22 -16.84 -12.83 9.22
C LYS A 22 -17.06 -13.88 10.31
N GLY A 23 -18.32 -14.25 10.53
CA GLY A 23 -18.69 -15.26 11.52
C GLY A 23 -18.39 -14.87 12.98
N GLY A 24 -18.24 -13.57 13.27
CA GLY A 24 -17.97 -13.08 14.63
C GLY A 24 -16.49 -12.90 14.96
N THR A 25 -15.59 -13.14 14.00
CA THR A 25 -14.14 -12.90 14.18
C THR A 25 -13.85 -11.41 14.39
N PHE A 26 -14.66 -10.54 13.78
CA PHE A 26 -14.45 -9.10 13.79
C PHE A 26 -15.71 -8.38 14.27
N LEU A 27 -15.56 -7.48 15.22
CA LEU A 27 -16.63 -6.58 15.67
C LEU A 27 -16.35 -5.16 15.19
N TYR A 28 -17.29 -4.60 14.46
CA TYR A 28 -17.24 -3.21 13.98
C TYR A 28 -18.10 -2.33 14.87
N VAL A 29 -17.47 -1.33 15.48
CA VAL A 29 -18.13 -0.26 16.21
C VAL A 29 -18.12 1.01 15.37
N PHE A 30 -19.29 1.54 15.07
CA PHE A 30 -19.43 2.76 14.25
C PHE A 30 -20.22 3.84 14.98
N GLY A 31 -19.70 5.06 14.85
CA GLY A 31 -20.35 6.29 15.28
C GLY A 31 -20.54 6.41 16.79
N GLY A 32 -21.62 7.09 17.18
CA GLY A 32 -21.99 7.38 18.56
C GLY A 32 -21.67 8.80 18.99
N TYR A 33 -22.09 9.11 20.21
CA TYR A 33 -21.88 10.38 20.89
C TYR A 33 -20.91 10.15 22.06
N ASN A 34 -19.83 10.93 22.12
CA ASN A 34 -18.77 10.72 23.11
C ASN A 34 -18.82 11.70 24.29
N THR A 35 -17.85 11.57 25.20
CA THR A 35 -17.74 12.38 26.43
C THR A 35 -17.38 13.85 26.20
N ASP A 36 -16.88 14.19 25.02
CA ASP A 36 -16.49 15.55 24.67
C ASP A 36 -17.65 16.30 23.98
N ASN A 37 -18.86 15.75 24.04
CA ASN A 37 -20.09 16.29 23.45
C ASN A 37 -20.07 16.40 21.92
N TYR A 38 -19.33 15.54 21.22
CA TYR A 38 -19.41 15.45 19.77
C TYR A 38 -19.84 14.07 19.27
N ARG A 39 -20.52 14.07 18.13
CA ARG A 39 -20.79 12.87 17.35
C ARG A 39 -19.57 12.52 16.53
N THR A 40 -19.34 11.24 16.35
CA THR A 40 -18.21 10.74 15.57
C THR A 40 -18.70 9.90 14.40
N ASN A 41 -17.89 9.84 13.34
CA ASN A 41 -18.00 8.88 12.24
C ASN A 41 -16.83 7.87 12.27
N GLN A 42 -16.07 7.82 13.36
CA GLN A 42 -15.01 6.85 13.51
C GLN A 42 -15.57 5.43 13.49
N VAL A 43 -14.91 4.57 12.71
CA VAL A 43 -15.09 3.13 12.75
C VAL A 43 -13.97 2.53 13.57
N HIS A 44 -14.31 1.58 14.42
CA HIS A 44 -13.36 0.81 15.19
C HIS A 44 -13.60 -0.67 14.93
N LEU A 45 -12.53 -1.40 14.66
CA LEU A 45 -12.52 -2.83 14.45
C LEU A 45 -11.91 -3.50 15.66
N PHE A 46 -12.60 -4.48 16.23
CA PHE A 46 -12.06 -5.38 17.21
C PHE A 46 -11.85 -6.75 16.57
N ASP A 47 -10.60 -7.21 16.55
CA ASP A 47 -10.27 -8.58 16.20
C ASP A 47 -10.49 -9.44 17.44
N ALA A 48 -11.57 -10.21 17.46
CA ALA A 48 -11.94 -11.05 18.59
C ALA A 48 -10.99 -12.24 18.77
N ALA A 49 -10.28 -12.67 17.72
CA ALA A 49 -9.27 -13.73 17.84
C ALA A 49 -7.99 -13.21 18.48
N LYS A 50 -7.56 -11.99 18.12
CA LYS A 50 -6.33 -11.38 18.65
C LYS A 50 -6.56 -10.51 19.89
N GLN A 51 -7.81 -10.18 20.21
CA GLN A 51 -8.20 -9.27 21.28
C GLN A 51 -7.57 -7.87 21.13
N ILE A 52 -7.47 -7.38 19.89
CA ILE A 52 -6.84 -6.09 19.57
C ILE A 52 -7.84 -5.20 18.84
N TRP A 53 -7.81 -3.91 19.16
CA TRP A 53 -8.57 -2.88 18.46
C TRP A 53 -7.72 -2.18 17.38
N THR A 54 -8.20 -2.11 16.15
CA THR A 54 -7.59 -1.37 15.02
C THR A 54 -8.60 -0.40 14.38
N GLN A 55 -8.14 0.74 13.86
CA GLN A 55 -9.02 1.72 13.20
C GLN A 55 -8.88 1.47 11.70
N PRO A 56 -9.86 0.81 11.07
CA PRO A 56 -9.74 0.45 9.67
C PRO A 56 -9.82 1.72 8.80
N MET A 57 -9.08 1.72 7.69
CA MET A 57 -9.27 2.70 6.64
C MET A 57 -10.59 2.42 5.94
N ILE A 58 -11.44 3.44 5.87
CA ILE A 58 -12.72 3.39 5.15
C ILE A 58 -12.48 3.97 3.76
N SER A 59 -12.82 3.24 2.71
CA SER A 59 -12.84 3.75 1.34
C SER A 59 -14.25 4.17 0.92
N GLY A 60 -14.33 5.06 -0.08
CA GLY A 60 -15.59 5.66 -0.53
C GLY A 60 -16.06 6.82 0.35
N THR A 61 -17.34 7.18 0.27
CA THR A 61 -17.93 8.25 1.06
C THR A 61 -18.45 7.68 2.39
N PRO A 62 -17.77 7.93 3.53
CA PRO A 62 -18.23 7.42 4.81
C PRO A 62 -19.51 8.15 5.26
N PRO A 63 -20.37 7.52 6.08
CA PRO A 63 -21.49 8.23 6.67
C PRO A 63 -20.97 9.38 7.56
N PRO A 64 -21.61 10.56 7.55
CA PRO A 64 -21.24 11.66 8.42
C PRO A 64 -21.42 11.30 9.90
N PRO A 65 -20.77 12.06 10.82
CA PRO A 65 -20.83 11.82 12.25
C PRO A 65 -22.27 11.73 12.77
N ARG A 66 -22.60 10.64 13.46
CA ARG A 66 -23.97 10.35 13.88
C ARG A 66 -24.03 9.46 15.11
N ASP A 67 -25.12 9.57 15.85
CA ASP A 67 -25.50 8.64 16.91
C ASP A 67 -26.95 8.15 16.72
N SER A 68 -27.34 7.17 17.53
CA SER A 68 -28.70 6.60 17.58
C SER A 68 -29.19 6.06 16.23
N HIS A 69 -28.27 5.65 15.37
CA HIS A 69 -28.55 5.02 14.07
C HIS A 69 -28.73 3.51 14.21
N SER A 70 -29.34 2.88 13.20
CA SER A 70 -29.36 1.42 13.07
C SER A 70 -28.22 0.95 12.17
N CYS A 71 -27.68 -0.23 12.48
CA CYS A 71 -26.70 -0.87 11.61
C CYS A 71 -26.95 -2.38 11.61
N THR A 72 -26.84 -3.02 10.45
CA THR A 72 -27.06 -4.46 10.30
C THR A 72 -26.05 -5.04 9.32
N THR A 73 -25.54 -6.23 9.64
CA THR A 73 -24.61 -6.93 8.76
C THR A 73 -25.37 -7.76 7.73
N VAL A 74 -25.03 -7.59 6.45
CA VAL A 74 -25.52 -8.43 5.35
C VAL A 74 -24.32 -8.91 4.53
N GLY A 75 -23.97 -10.19 4.68
CA GLY A 75 -22.74 -10.73 4.11
C GLY A 75 -21.51 -10.08 4.74
N ASP A 76 -20.70 -9.42 3.92
CA ASP A 76 -19.53 -8.64 4.36
C ASP A 76 -19.79 -7.12 4.36
N ASN A 77 -21.05 -6.70 4.29
CA ASN A 77 -21.41 -5.29 4.30
C ASN A 77 -22.09 -4.90 5.62
N LEU A 78 -21.82 -3.68 6.08
CA LEU A 78 -22.59 -3.02 7.13
C LEU A 78 -23.58 -2.06 6.48
N ILE A 79 -24.87 -2.27 6.74
CA ILE A 79 -25.95 -1.41 6.28
C ILE A 79 -26.29 -0.45 7.42
N VAL A 80 -25.96 0.84 7.25
CA VAL A 80 -26.22 1.90 8.23
C VAL A 80 -27.41 2.72 7.77
N PHE A 81 -28.42 2.88 8.63
CA PHE A 81 -29.60 3.68 8.31
C PHE A 81 -29.97 4.64 9.46
N GLY A 82 -30.21 5.90 9.08
CA GLY A 82 -30.76 6.94 9.94
C GLY A 82 -29.84 7.40 11.07
N GLY A 83 -30.45 7.72 12.21
CA GLY A 83 -29.81 8.33 13.38
C GLY A 83 -30.00 9.85 13.42
N THR A 84 -29.11 10.55 14.11
CA THR A 84 -29.09 12.03 14.14
C THR A 84 -27.66 12.57 14.10
N ASP A 85 -27.49 13.72 13.46
CA ASP A 85 -26.25 14.51 13.47
C ASP A 85 -26.25 15.58 14.58
N GLY A 86 -27.31 15.66 15.38
CA GLY A 86 -27.49 16.65 16.45
C GLY A 86 -28.27 17.90 16.05
N ILE A 87 -28.48 18.10 14.75
CA ILE A 87 -29.28 19.19 14.20
C ILE A 87 -30.59 18.62 13.67
N LYS A 88 -30.54 17.47 13.00
CA LYS A 88 -31.71 16.80 12.40
C LYS A 88 -31.67 15.29 12.57
N PHE A 89 -32.83 14.68 12.38
CA PHE A 89 -32.94 13.23 12.18
C PHE A 89 -32.60 12.89 10.74
N LEU A 90 -31.91 11.76 10.57
CA LEU A 90 -31.40 11.29 9.30
C LEU A 90 -32.29 10.15 8.78
N ASN A 91 -32.44 10.07 7.46
CA ASN A 91 -33.15 9.01 6.73
C ASN A 91 -32.31 8.45 5.57
N ASP A 92 -31.00 8.67 5.62
CA ASP A 92 -30.03 8.21 4.63
C ASP A 92 -29.60 6.77 4.89
N LEU A 93 -29.20 6.09 3.81
CA LEU A 93 -28.74 4.71 3.80
C LEU A 93 -27.29 4.66 3.31
N TYR A 94 -26.40 4.04 4.08
CA TYR A 94 -25.04 3.73 3.65
C TYR A 94 -24.81 2.23 3.67
N ILE A 95 -24.07 1.75 2.68
CA ILE A 95 -23.58 0.38 2.63
C ILE A 95 -22.06 0.48 2.70
N LEU A 96 -21.51 -0.06 3.77
CA LEU A 96 -20.08 -0.05 4.05
C LEU A 96 -19.52 -1.45 3.79
N ASP A 97 -18.68 -1.59 2.76
CA ASP A 97 -18.03 -2.86 2.44
C ASP A 97 -16.82 -3.10 3.35
N THR A 98 -16.92 -4.13 4.21
CA THR A 98 -15.84 -4.49 5.15
C THR A 98 -14.66 -5.20 4.48
N LEU A 99 -14.79 -5.64 3.22
CA LEU A 99 -13.69 -6.25 2.46
C LEU A 99 -12.70 -5.23 1.91
N LEU A 100 -13.17 -4.02 1.60
CA LEU A 100 -12.31 -2.91 1.20
C LEU A 100 -11.49 -2.38 2.39
N TRP A 101 -11.85 -2.77 3.60
CA TRP A 101 -11.20 -2.36 4.86
C TRP A 101 -10.07 -3.31 5.25
N GLY A 102 -9.24 -3.67 4.26
CA GLY A 102 -7.99 -4.40 4.44
C GLY A 102 -6.82 -3.48 4.81
N GLU A 103 -5.63 -4.06 4.95
CA GLU A 103 -4.37 -3.29 5.00
C GLU A 103 -4.08 -2.73 3.60
N ALA A 104 -4.95 -1.86 3.08
CA ALA A 104 -4.68 -1.14 1.85
C ALA A 104 -3.54 -0.14 2.09
N PRO A 105 -2.68 0.11 1.08
CA PRO A 105 -1.73 1.21 1.17
C PRO A 105 -2.47 2.53 1.40
N VAL A 106 -1.89 3.42 2.20
CA VAL A 106 -2.33 4.81 2.25
C VAL A 106 -2.24 5.47 0.86
N PRO A 107 -3.08 6.48 0.55
CA PRO A 107 -2.94 7.27 -0.67
C PRO A 107 -1.51 7.78 -0.80
N ARG A 108 -0.87 7.58 -1.95
CA ARG A 108 0.56 7.87 -2.16
C ARG A 108 0.88 8.08 -3.64
N ASP A 109 1.94 8.83 -3.94
CA ASP A 109 2.50 9.01 -5.28
C ASP A 109 3.85 8.27 -5.42
N GLY A 110 4.39 8.17 -6.63
CA GLY A 110 5.73 7.64 -6.92
C GLY A 110 5.93 6.16 -6.53
N HIS A 111 4.86 5.42 -6.24
CA HIS A 111 4.92 3.99 -6.00
C HIS A 111 5.05 3.24 -7.33
N SER A 112 5.56 2.02 -7.27
CA SER A 112 5.63 1.13 -8.44
C SER A 112 4.74 -0.10 -8.25
N ALA A 113 4.25 -0.65 -9.36
CA ALA A 113 3.40 -1.84 -9.34
C ALA A 113 3.82 -2.85 -10.42
N THR A 114 3.76 -4.13 -10.09
CA THR A 114 4.05 -5.20 -11.06
C THR A 114 3.20 -6.44 -10.80
N LEU A 115 3.07 -7.28 -11.82
CA LEU A 115 2.35 -8.55 -11.76
C LEU A 115 3.35 -9.70 -11.76
N VAL A 116 3.31 -10.52 -10.71
CA VAL A 116 4.01 -11.82 -10.71
C VAL A 116 2.95 -12.92 -10.72
N SER A 117 2.96 -13.71 -11.80
CA SER A 117 1.90 -14.68 -12.10
C SER A 117 0.51 -14.04 -12.16
N LYS A 118 -0.29 -14.13 -11.09
CA LYS A 118 -1.64 -13.54 -10.97
C LYS A 118 -1.80 -12.69 -9.71
N ARG A 119 -0.69 -12.32 -9.08
CA ARG A 119 -0.66 -11.50 -7.86
C ARG A 119 -0.09 -10.13 -8.21
N PRO A 120 -0.92 -9.07 -8.26
CA PRO A 120 -0.44 -7.71 -8.32
C PRO A 120 0.27 -7.33 -7.01
N PHE A 121 1.42 -6.68 -7.14
CA PHE A 121 2.21 -6.13 -6.06
C PHE A 121 2.37 -4.63 -6.22
N VAL A 122 2.37 -3.91 -5.12
CA VAL A 122 2.67 -2.47 -5.04
C VAL A 122 3.77 -2.26 -4.01
N PHE A 123 4.79 -1.47 -4.36
CA PHE A 123 5.93 -1.19 -3.50
C PHE A 123 6.24 0.32 -3.41
N GLY A 124 6.58 0.77 -2.20
CA GLY A 124 7.11 2.10 -1.93
C GLY A 124 6.14 3.26 -2.22
N GLY A 125 6.69 4.39 -2.65
CA GLY A 125 5.99 5.66 -2.88
C GLY A 125 6.04 6.59 -1.66
N CYS A 126 5.33 7.72 -1.73
CA CYS A 126 5.28 8.69 -0.64
C CYS A 126 3.94 9.46 -0.52
N ASP A 127 3.64 9.95 0.68
CA ASP A 127 2.51 10.83 1.01
C ASP A 127 2.92 11.93 2.01
N GLU A 128 4.08 12.56 1.77
CA GLU A 128 4.94 13.33 2.70
C GLU A 128 5.92 12.47 3.50
N ILE A 129 5.60 11.19 3.69
CA ILE A 129 6.52 10.19 4.24
C ILE A 129 6.84 9.17 3.16
N TYR A 130 8.12 8.81 3.02
CA TYR A 130 8.56 7.78 2.08
C TYR A 130 8.33 6.38 2.63
N TYR A 131 7.94 5.45 1.76
CA TYR A 131 7.65 4.06 2.10
C TYR A 131 8.61 3.07 1.45
N ASN A 132 8.79 1.93 2.09
CA ASN A 132 9.38 0.70 1.52
C ASN A 132 8.52 -0.53 1.84
N ASP A 133 7.22 -0.33 2.05
CA ASP A 133 6.29 -1.42 2.30
C ASP A 133 5.85 -2.08 0.99
N LEU A 134 5.45 -3.35 1.11
CA LEU A 134 4.99 -4.16 0.01
C LEU A 134 3.54 -4.57 0.25
N TYR A 135 2.67 -4.31 -0.71
CA TYR A 135 1.28 -4.75 -0.70
C TYR A 135 1.00 -5.73 -1.81
N ILE A 136 0.07 -6.64 -1.52
CA ILE A 136 -0.45 -7.63 -2.46
C ILE A 136 -1.94 -7.36 -2.62
N LEU A 137 -2.40 -7.22 -3.85
CA LEU A 137 -3.83 -7.20 -4.15
C LEU A 137 -4.29 -8.62 -4.49
N ASN A 138 -5.01 -9.28 -3.57
CA ASN A 138 -5.60 -10.58 -3.88
C ASN A 138 -6.85 -10.38 -4.74
N THR A 139 -6.90 -11.00 -5.92
CA THR A 139 -7.96 -10.81 -6.93
C THR A 139 -8.87 -12.03 -7.12
N GLY A 140 -8.85 -13.00 -6.20
CA GLY A 140 -9.61 -14.25 -6.32
C GLY A 140 -11.12 -14.12 -6.09
N ASN A 141 -11.92 -14.97 -6.75
CA ASN A 141 -13.37 -15.11 -6.55
C ASN A 141 -14.18 -13.80 -6.73
N ASN A 142 -13.82 -12.96 -7.71
CA ASN A 142 -14.39 -11.61 -7.90
C ASN A 142 -14.24 -10.70 -6.67
N ARG A 143 -13.16 -10.86 -5.91
CA ARG A 143 -12.87 -10.03 -4.73
C ARG A 143 -11.49 -9.41 -4.84
N HIS A 144 -11.39 -8.16 -4.39
CA HIS A 144 -10.15 -7.38 -4.35
C HIS A 144 -9.83 -7.08 -2.88
N VAL A 145 -8.86 -7.80 -2.32
CA VAL A 145 -8.47 -7.65 -0.91
C VAL A 145 -6.98 -7.35 -0.81
N TRP A 146 -6.68 -6.17 -0.28
CA TRP A 146 -5.32 -5.75 0.03
C TRP A 146 -4.76 -6.49 1.25
N LYS A 147 -3.48 -6.82 1.18
CA LYS A 147 -2.70 -7.37 2.28
C LYS A 147 -1.31 -6.75 2.28
N ARG A 148 -0.84 -6.27 3.44
CA ARG A 148 0.57 -5.90 3.59
C ARG A 148 1.40 -7.17 3.75
N ALA A 149 2.44 -7.31 2.94
CA ALA A 149 3.36 -8.42 3.03
C ALA A 149 4.43 -8.12 4.09
N ALA A 150 4.67 -9.08 4.98
CA ALA A 150 5.86 -9.07 5.81
C ALA A 150 7.03 -9.62 5.00
N THR A 151 8.11 -8.85 4.89
CA THR A 151 9.30 -9.22 4.13
C THR A 151 10.51 -9.29 5.05
N ILE A 152 11.51 -10.08 4.67
CA ILE A 152 12.79 -10.23 5.39
C ILE A 152 13.98 -10.01 4.45
N GLY A 153 15.21 -10.05 4.96
CA GLY A 153 16.44 -9.88 4.17
C GLY A 153 16.90 -8.43 4.09
N CYS A 154 17.37 -8.00 2.92
CA CYS A 154 17.91 -6.65 2.68
C CYS A 154 16.94 -5.85 1.78
N PRO A 155 15.84 -5.29 2.34
CA PRO A 155 14.89 -4.51 1.56
C PRO A 155 15.50 -3.20 1.07
N PRO A 156 14.95 -2.63 -0.01
CA PRO A 156 15.27 -1.27 -0.41
C PRO A 156 14.98 -0.28 0.73
N SER A 157 15.74 0.83 0.78
CA SER A 157 15.39 2.01 1.58
C SER A 157 14.02 2.57 1.17
N VAL A 158 13.42 3.37 2.05
CA VAL A 158 12.20 4.12 1.72
C VAL A 158 12.44 5.02 0.53
N ARG A 159 11.56 4.97 -0.47
CA ARG A 159 11.77 5.62 -1.76
C ARG A 159 10.49 5.80 -2.57
N ASP A 160 10.49 6.78 -3.45
CA ASP A 160 9.48 7.00 -4.47
C ASP A 160 10.15 7.05 -5.85
N SER A 161 9.37 7.25 -6.92
CA SER A 161 9.80 7.46 -8.30
C SER A 161 10.79 6.42 -8.85
N HIS A 162 10.84 5.25 -8.20
CA HIS A 162 11.56 4.06 -8.60
C HIS A 162 10.69 3.22 -9.53
N THR A 163 11.26 2.18 -10.13
CA THR A 163 10.48 1.24 -10.94
C THR A 163 10.55 -0.16 -10.39
N CYS A 164 9.52 -0.94 -10.71
CA CYS A 164 9.53 -2.38 -10.48
C CYS A 164 9.14 -3.16 -11.73
N SER A 165 9.87 -4.25 -11.99
CA SER A 165 9.56 -5.18 -13.08
C SER A 165 9.58 -6.61 -12.56
N SER A 166 8.68 -7.45 -13.06
CA SER A 166 8.68 -8.88 -12.71
C SER A 166 9.73 -9.64 -13.50
N TRP A 167 10.35 -10.64 -12.87
CA TRP A 167 11.23 -11.58 -13.54
C TRP A 167 11.08 -12.96 -12.90
N LYS A 168 10.58 -13.94 -13.68
CA LYS A 168 10.21 -15.27 -13.15
C LYS A 168 9.21 -15.11 -11.97
N ASN A 169 9.52 -15.66 -10.80
CA ASN A 169 8.76 -15.53 -9.56
C ASN A 169 9.25 -14.36 -8.68
N LYS A 170 9.95 -13.38 -9.24
CA LYS A 170 10.61 -12.30 -8.50
C LYS A 170 10.15 -10.93 -8.95
N ILE A 171 10.36 -9.95 -8.08
CA ILE A 171 10.19 -8.51 -8.37
C ILE A 171 11.57 -7.88 -8.30
N VAL A 172 11.95 -7.12 -9.32
CA VAL A 172 13.17 -6.32 -9.32
C VAL A 172 12.77 -4.87 -9.13
N VAL A 173 13.36 -4.19 -8.15
CA VAL A 173 13.20 -2.77 -7.86
C VAL A 173 14.52 -2.05 -8.12
N ILE A 174 14.48 -0.91 -8.79
CA ILE A 174 15.68 -0.15 -9.15
C ILE A 174 15.48 1.35 -9.01
N GLY A 175 16.52 1.99 -8.48
CA GLY A 175 16.67 3.43 -8.38
C GLY A 175 15.57 4.11 -7.57
N GLY A 176 15.15 5.28 -8.06
CA GLY A 176 14.24 6.19 -7.36
C GLY A 176 14.99 7.24 -6.55
N GLU A 177 14.25 7.91 -5.68
CA GLU A 177 14.75 8.95 -4.77
C GLU A 177 14.42 8.54 -3.33
N ASP A 178 15.37 8.71 -2.42
CA ASP A 178 15.16 8.44 -0.99
C ASP A 178 14.67 9.67 -0.23
N LYS A 179 14.38 9.48 1.06
CA LYS A 179 13.89 10.57 1.95
C LYS A 179 14.90 11.71 2.19
N GLN A 180 16.13 11.59 1.70
CA GLN A 180 17.18 12.61 1.78
C GLN A 180 17.40 13.31 0.43
N ASP A 181 16.49 13.11 -0.53
CA ASP A 181 16.57 13.63 -1.89
C ASP A 181 17.81 13.11 -2.65
N TYR A 182 18.30 11.92 -2.27
CA TYR A 182 19.35 11.23 -3.01
C TYR A 182 18.74 10.30 -4.06
N TYR A 183 19.13 10.52 -5.31
CA TYR A 183 18.86 9.58 -6.40
C TYR A 183 19.67 8.31 -6.22
N LEU A 184 19.04 7.18 -6.51
CA LEU A 184 19.60 5.84 -6.31
C LEU A 184 19.81 5.13 -7.65
N SER A 185 20.73 4.17 -7.69
CA SER A 185 20.91 3.20 -8.79
C SER A 185 21.06 1.76 -8.28
N ASP A 186 20.78 1.53 -7.00
CA ASP A 186 20.77 0.21 -6.39
C ASP A 186 19.70 -0.68 -7.02
N VAL A 187 19.97 -1.99 -7.02
CA VAL A 187 19.06 -2.98 -7.59
C VAL A 187 18.73 -3.99 -6.50
N HIS A 188 17.46 -4.08 -6.16
CA HIS A 188 16.97 -5.07 -5.21
C HIS A 188 16.07 -6.07 -5.91
N ILE A 189 16.10 -7.31 -5.43
CA ILE A 189 15.24 -8.38 -5.91
C ILE A 189 14.51 -9.04 -4.75
N LEU A 190 13.20 -9.21 -4.90
CA LEU A 190 12.35 -9.94 -3.97
C LEU A 190 11.96 -11.28 -4.57
N ASP A 191 12.17 -12.36 -3.83
CA ASP A 191 11.53 -13.64 -4.12
C ASP A 191 10.09 -13.65 -3.60
N THR A 192 9.09 -13.83 -4.47
CA THR A 192 7.67 -13.70 -4.10
C THR A 192 7.06 -14.96 -3.47
N ASP A 193 7.83 -16.04 -3.36
CA ASP A 193 7.40 -17.25 -2.65
C ASP A 193 7.85 -17.19 -1.19
N THR A 194 9.05 -16.67 -0.94
CA THR A 194 9.66 -16.57 0.39
C THR A 194 9.55 -15.19 1.03
N PHE A 195 9.19 -14.15 0.26
CA PHE A 195 9.19 -12.75 0.70
C PHE A 195 10.55 -12.27 1.24
N THR A 196 11.64 -12.77 0.65
CA THR A 196 13.00 -12.39 1.02
C THR A 196 13.60 -11.44 -0.01
N TRP A 197 13.99 -10.25 0.45
CA TRP A 197 14.73 -9.27 -0.33
C TRP A 197 16.22 -9.57 -0.33
N LYS A 198 16.86 -9.29 -1.46
CA LYS A 198 18.31 -9.25 -1.62
C LYS A 198 18.69 -8.02 -2.44
N GLU A 199 19.73 -7.31 -2.01
CA GLU A 199 20.42 -6.33 -2.84
C GLU A 199 21.37 -7.07 -3.80
N LEU A 200 21.34 -6.70 -5.08
CA LEU A 200 22.16 -7.32 -6.11
C LEU A 200 23.49 -6.58 -6.25
N ASP A 201 24.59 -7.31 -6.14
CA ASP A 201 25.91 -6.82 -6.48
C ASP A 201 26.02 -6.70 -8.01
N THR A 202 25.89 -5.48 -8.54
CA THR A 202 25.96 -5.23 -9.99
C THR A 202 27.33 -4.74 -10.43
N SER A 203 27.69 -5.03 -11.68
CA SER A 203 28.98 -4.66 -12.27
C SER A 203 28.84 -4.25 -13.73
N GLY A 204 29.94 -3.91 -14.40
CA GLY A 204 29.95 -3.50 -15.81
C GLY A 204 29.75 -2.00 -16.00
N LYS A 205 28.99 -1.60 -17.04
CA LYS A 205 28.68 -0.18 -17.30
C LYS A 205 27.51 0.25 -16.41
N LEU A 206 27.81 0.58 -15.16
CA LEU A 206 26.82 0.90 -14.14
C LEU A 206 25.84 2.00 -14.57
N LEU A 207 24.59 1.83 -14.16
CA LEU A 207 23.55 2.83 -14.33
C LEU A 207 23.83 4.03 -13.41
N THR A 208 23.83 5.24 -13.97
CA THR A 208 23.84 6.46 -13.16
C THR A 208 22.58 6.52 -12.30
N PRO A 209 22.67 6.90 -11.01
CA PRO A 209 21.50 7.10 -10.16
C PRO A 209 20.41 7.92 -10.83
N ARG A 210 19.14 7.54 -10.68
CA ARG A 210 18.01 8.20 -11.35
C ARG A 210 16.65 7.83 -10.79
N ALA A 211 15.71 8.77 -10.89
CA ALA A 211 14.29 8.59 -10.66
C ALA A 211 13.49 8.78 -11.97
N GLY A 212 12.20 8.46 -11.96
CA GLY A 212 11.28 8.69 -13.08
C GLY A 212 11.62 7.97 -14.38
N HIS A 213 12.52 6.98 -14.33
CA HIS A 213 12.86 6.12 -15.46
C HIS A 213 11.77 5.05 -15.64
N VAL A 214 11.87 4.25 -16.71
CA VAL A 214 11.01 3.08 -16.93
C VAL A 214 11.84 1.81 -16.99
N THR A 215 11.27 0.70 -16.50
CA THR A 215 11.87 -0.63 -16.67
C THR A 215 10.94 -1.63 -17.29
N VAL A 216 11.52 -2.55 -18.06
CA VAL A 216 10.84 -3.71 -18.63
C VAL A 216 11.76 -4.92 -18.58
N SER A 217 11.29 -6.01 -17.99
CA SER A 217 11.97 -7.32 -18.08
C SER A 217 11.57 -8.05 -19.35
N LEU A 218 12.55 -8.58 -20.08
CA LEU A 218 12.36 -9.48 -21.22
C LEU A 218 13.40 -10.61 -21.18
N GLY A 219 12.93 -11.84 -20.99
CA GLY A 219 13.82 -13.00 -20.84
C GLY A 219 14.69 -12.88 -19.59
N ARG A 220 16.02 -12.87 -19.76
CA ARG A 220 16.99 -12.65 -18.68
C ARG A 220 17.40 -11.18 -18.49
N ASN A 221 16.90 -10.29 -19.34
CA ASN A 221 17.33 -8.90 -19.39
C ASN A 221 16.31 -7.99 -18.73
N LEU A 222 16.77 -7.04 -17.93
CA LEU A 222 16.01 -5.88 -17.49
C LEU A 222 16.48 -4.65 -18.25
N TYR A 223 15.59 -4.04 -19.02
CA TYR A 223 15.87 -2.80 -19.74
C TYR A 223 15.48 -1.60 -18.89
N VAL A 224 16.32 -0.56 -18.89
CA VAL A 224 16.07 0.73 -18.23
C VAL A 224 16.17 1.82 -19.28
N PHE A 225 15.15 2.68 -19.37
CA PHE A 225 15.17 3.82 -20.28
C PHE A 225 14.85 5.12 -19.55
N GLY A 226 15.62 6.15 -19.89
CA GLY A 226 15.39 7.53 -19.46
C GLY A 226 15.49 7.77 -17.96
N GLY A 227 14.65 8.66 -17.45
CA GLY A 227 14.68 9.17 -16.07
C GLY A 227 15.49 10.44 -15.92
N PHE A 228 15.74 10.85 -14.67
CA PHE A 228 16.45 12.08 -14.36
C PHE A 228 17.16 12.02 -13.01
N THR A 229 18.12 12.93 -12.80
CA THR A 229 18.69 13.28 -11.47
C THR A 229 18.38 14.70 -11.04
N ASP A 230 17.97 15.57 -11.95
CA ASP A 230 17.46 16.91 -11.65
C ASP A 230 16.79 17.46 -12.93
N ALA A 231 16.25 18.67 -12.84
CA ALA A 231 15.57 19.32 -13.96
C ALA A 231 16.47 19.58 -15.20
N GLN A 232 17.80 19.59 -15.04
CA GLN A 232 18.75 19.80 -16.13
C GLN A 232 19.31 18.48 -16.69
N ASN A 233 19.23 17.40 -15.93
CA ASN A 233 19.78 16.09 -16.26
C ASN A 233 18.67 15.08 -16.57
N LEU A 234 18.04 15.24 -17.74
CA LEU A 234 17.11 14.26 -18.33
C LEU A 234 17.89 13.26 -19.19
N TYR A 235 17.65 11.97 -18.97
CA TYR A 235 18.30 10.90 -19.71
C TYR A 235 17.43 10.42 -20.89
N ASP A 236 18.09 10.10 -22.01
CA ASP A 236 17.51 9.45 -23.19
C ASP A 236 18.24 8.13 -23.52
N ASP A 237 19.03 7.62 -22.58
CA ASP A 237 19.82 6.41 -22.77
C ASP A 237 19.08 5.12 -22.38
N LEU A 238 19.51 4.03 -23.01
CA LEU A 238 19.02 2.68 -22.78
C LEU A 238 20.13 1.84 -22.14
N TYR A 239 19.84 1.30 -20.97
CA TYR A 239 20.68 0.30 -20.31
C TYR A 239 19.98 -1.05 -20.28
N VAL A 240 20.79 -2.10 -20.18
CA VAL A 240 20.31 -3.46 -19.95
C VAL A 240 21.12 -4.09 -18.82
N LEU A 241 20.43 -4.67 -17.84
CA LEU A 241 20.99 -5.53 -16.80
C LEU A 241 20.68 -6.97 -17.16
N ASP A 242 21.70 -7.80 -17.23
CA ASP A 242 21.54 -9.24 -17.27
C ASP A 242 21.24 -9.75 -15.85
N LEU A 243 20.01 -10.22 -15.59
CA LEU A 243 19.55 -10.62 -14.27
C LEU A 243 20.12 -11.95 -13.77
N ASP A 244 20.73 -12.76 -14.66
CA ASP A 244 21.41 -13.99 -14.22
C ASP A 244 22.85 -13.68 -13.78
N THR A 245 23.53 -12.69 -14.38
CA THR A 245 24.95 -12.34 -14.07
C THR A 245 25.12 -11.05 -13.30
N CYS A 246 24.08 -10.23 -13.18
CA CYS A 246 24.09 -8.89 -12.60
C CYS A 246 25.08 -7.92 -13.29
N VAL A 247 25.29 -8.07 -14.61
CA VAL A 247 26.18 -7.19 -15.39
C VAL A 247 25.38 -6.20 -16.22
N TRP A 248 25.68 -4.91 -16.05
CA TRP A 248 25.12 -3.81 -16.83
C TRP A 248 25.86 -3.59 -18.15
N SER A 249 25.08 -3.29 -19.19
CA SER A 249 25.56 -2.81 -20.48
C SER A 249 24.76 -1.58 -20.93
N LYS A 250 25.46 -0.58 -21.48
CA LYS A 250 24.81 0.54 -22.18
C LYS A 250 24.52 0.12 -23.62
N VAL A 251 23.25 0.19 -24.03
CA VAL A 251 22.82 -0.11 -25.39
C VAL A 251 23.08 1.14 -26.24
N LEU A 252 23.84 0.99 -27.32
CA LEU A 252 24.12 2.08 -28.24
C LEU A 252 22.95 2.24 -29.21
N THR A 253 22.28 3.39 -29.14
CA THR A 253 21.25 3.77 -30.11
C THR A 253 21.95 4.35 -31.34
N ILE A 254 21.91 3.64 -32.46
CA ILE A 254 22.37 4.19 -33.74
C ILE A 254 21.18 4.96 -34.34
N ARG A 255 21.31 6.27 -34.50
CA ARG A 255 20.33 7.03 -35.30
C ARG A 255 20.52 6.63 -36.76
N VAL A 256 19.49 6.05 -37.35
CA VAL A 256 19.42 5.93 -38.81
C VAL A 256 18.77 7.21 -39.27
N ASP A 257 19.55 8.13 -39.82
CA ASP A 257 19.02 9.33 -40.45
C ASP A 257 18.17 8.89 -41.65
N THR A 258 16.87 9.15 -41.60
CA THR A 258 15.93 8.99 -42.73
C THR A 258 15.71 10.32 -43.42
#